data_AF-A0A1G7B9N2-F1
#
_entry.id   AF-A0A1G7B9N2-F1
#
_cell.length_a   1.000
_cell.length_b   1.000
_cell.length_c   1.000
_cell.angle_alpha   90.00
_cell.angle_beta   90.00
_cell.angle_gamma   90.00
#
_symmetry.space_group_name_H-M   'P 1'
#
loop_
_entity.id
_entity.type
_entity.pdbx_description
1 polymer ?
#
loop_
_entity_poly.entity_id
_entity_poly.type
_entity_poly.pdbx_seq_one_letter_code
_entity_poly.pdbx_strand_id
1 'polypeptide(L)'
;MTADHQNKPDVGSNIARQWIDRDGVDLIVDVGNSAVALAVNSVCRDKDKAYINSTAGTTELTGAQCSPVLVHWTYETCARIAHEALYG
;
A
#
# COMPACT_ATOMS: atom_id res chain seq x y z
N MET A 1 1.45 15.70 -4.86
CA MET A 1 1.97 15.01 -6.06
C MET A 1 1.17 13.73 -6.25
N THR A 2 1.00 13.28 -7.50
CA THR A 2 0.27 12.02 -7.84
C THR A 2 0.98 11.36 -9.02
N ALA A 3 0.93 10.04 -9.12
CA ALA A 3 1.49 9.30 -10.24
C ALA A 3 0.64 8.08 -10.57
N ASP A 4 0.67 7.67 -11.84
CA ASP A 4 -0.03 6.49 -12.32
C ASP A 4 0.92 5.28 -12.30
N HIS A 5 0.64 4.33 -11.41
CA HIS A 5 1.37 3.07 -11.30
C HIS A 5 0.95 2.03 -12.36
N GLN A 6 -0.02 2.33 -13.22
CA GLN A 6 -0.46 1.52 -14.36
C GLN A 6 -0.87 0.09 -13.99
N ASN A 7 -1.39 -0.11 -12.77
CA ASN A 7 -1.63 -1.45 -12.18
C ASN A 7 -0.43 -2.40 -12.23
N LYS A 8 0.80 -1.86 -12.27
CA LYS A 8 2.06 -2.59 -12.40
C LYS A 8 2.92 -2.40 -11.15
N PRO A 9 3.23 -3.49 -10.40
CA PRO A 9 3.99 -3.37 -9.15
C PRO A 9 5.40 -2.79 -9.33
N ASP A 10 6.08 -3.14 -10.42
CA ASP A 10 7.39 -2.62 -10.78
C ASP A 10 7.35 -1.11 -11.00
N VAL A 11 6.36 -0.61 -11.75
CA VAL A 11 6.15 0.83 -11.98
C VAL A 11 5.88 1.56 -10.67
N GLY A 12 4.98 1.04 -9.83
CA GLY A 12 4.68 1.65 -8.53
C GLY A 12 5.88 1.69 -7.57
N SER A 13 6.64 0.61 -7.49
CA SER A 13 7.85 0.56 -6.65
C SER A 13 8.95 1.51 -7.14
N ASN A 14 9.11 1.66 -8.46
CA ASN A 14 10.06 2.61 -9.04
C ASN A 14 9.66 4.07 -8.76
N ILE A 15 8.38 4.39 -8.87
CA ILE A 15 7.84 5.71 -8.50
C ILE A 15 8.11 5.99 -7.01
N ALA A 16 7.81 5.03 -6.13
CA ALA A 16 8.04 5.17 -4.70
C ALA A 16 9.53 5.42 -4.37
N ARG A 17 10.44 4.66 -4.99
CA ARG A 17 11.89 4.86 -4.84
C ARG A 17 12.31 6.24 -5.32
N GLN A 18 11.83 6.68 -6.47
CA GLN A 18 12.16 8.00 -6.99
C GLN A 18 11.68 9.11 -6.05
N TRP A 19 10.43 9.02 -5.59
CA TRP A 19 9.84 9.99 -4.68
C TRP A 19 10.64 10.11 -3.38
N ILE A 20 11.01 8.99 -2.79
CA ILE A 20 11.76 8.94 -1.53
C ILE A 20 13.21 9.41 -1.74
N ASP A 21 13.92 8.83 -2.71
CA ASP A 21 15.37 9.00 -2.85
C ASP A 21 15.76 10.31 -3.54
N ARG A 22 14.93 10.80 -4.47
CA ARG A 22 15.25 11.98 -5.29
C ARG A 22 14.38 13.17 -4.95
N ASP A 23 13.09 12.95 -4.77
CA ASP A 23 12.12 14.03 -4.63
C ASP A 23 11.85 14.39 -3.15
N GLY A 24 12.52 13.70 -2.21
CA GLY A 24 12.50 14.00 -0.77
C GLY A 24 11.18 13.70 -0.06
N VAL A 25 10.41 12.74 -0.58
CA VAL A 25 9.10 12.37 -0.03
C VAL A 25 9.27 11.46 1.19
N ASP A 26 8.70 11.89 2.32
CA ASP A 26 8.73 11.11 3.57
C ASP A 26 7.46 10.29 3.84
N LEU A 27 6.38 10.55 3.09
CA LEU A 27 5.07 9.92 3.25
C LEU A 27 4.45 9.61 1.89
N ILE A 28 4.07 8.35 1.68
CA ILE A 28 3.24 7.93 0.55
C ILE A 28 1.83 7.63 1.07
N VAL A 29 0.83 8.16 0.37
CA VAL A 29 -0.58 7.95 0.72
C VAL A 29 -1.30 7.30 -0.45
N ASP A 30 -1.94 6.18 -0.15
CA ASP A 30 -2.92 5.45 -0.94
C ASP A 30 -2.42 4.80 -2.23
N VAL A 31 -2.69 3.50 -2.37
CA VAL A 31 -2.40 2.70 -3.57
C VAL A 31 -3.49 1.63 -3.70
N GLY A 32 -4.38 1.78 -4.68
CA GLY A 32 -5.59 0.95 -4.77
C GLY A 32 -5.39 -0.47 -5.30
N ASN A 33 -4.35 -0.69 -6.11
CA ASN A 33 -4.03 -2.04 -6.56
C ASN A 33 -3.23 -2.79 -5.48
N SER A 34 -3.77 -3.90 -4.96
CA SER A 34 -3.15 -4.66 -3.88
C SER A 34 -1.71 -5.10 -4.17
N ALA A 35 -1.39 -5.56 -5.38
CA ALA A 35 -0.04 -5.99 -5.72
C ALA A 35 0.94 -4.81 -5.77
N VAL A 36 0.48 -3.65 -6.23
CA VAL A 36 1.26 -2.42 -6.22
C VAL A 36 1.45 -1.91 -4.79
N ALA A 37 0.41 -1.96 -3.96
CA ALA A 37 0.46 -1.54 -2.57
C ALA A 37 1.49 -2.35 -1.76
N LEU A 38 1.55 -3.66 -1.96
CA LEU A 38 2.56 -4.52 -1.33
C LEU A 38 3.98 -4.16 -1.80
N ALA A 39 4.16 -3.91 -3.11
CA ALA A 39 5.46 -3.49 -3.64
C ALA A 39 5.89 -2.12 -3.10
N VAL A 40 4.97 -1.15 -2.98
CA VAL A 40 5.25 0.17 -2.39
C VAL A 40 5.53 0.05 -0.90
N ASN A 41 4.77 -0.76 -0.15
CA ASN A 41 5.02 -1.03 1.26
C ASN A 41 6.42 -1.59 1.50
N SER A 42 6.89 -2.50 0.64
CA SER A 42 8.25 -3.04 0.70
C SER A 42 9.31 -1.93 0.56
N VAL A 43 9.13 -1.01 -0.39
CA VAL A 43 10.02 0.16 -0.55
C VAL A 43 9.99 1.08 0.67
N CYS A 44 8.80 1.42 1.15
CA CYS A 44 8.64 2.27 2.34
C CYS A 44 9.27 1.65 3.58
N ARG A 45 9.13 0.33 3.76
CA ARG A 45 9.78 -0.43 4.83
C ARG A 45 11.31 -0.42 4.70
N ASP A 46 11.84 -0.67 3.51
CA ASP A 46 13.30 -0.67 3.26
C ASP A 46 13.93 0.70 3.52
N LYS A 47 13.17 1.77 3.29
CA LYS A 47 13.63 3.17 3.38
C LYS A 47 13.23 3.87 4.67
N ASP A 48 12.54 3.16 5.57
CA ASP A 48 11.98 3.70 6.83
C ASP A 48 11.12 4.96 6.61
N LYS A 49 10.23 4.91 5.61
CA LYS A 49 9.32 6.01 5.24
C LYS A 49 7.88 5.66 5.50
N ALA A 50 7.11 6.66 5.93
CA ALA A 50 5.72 6.46 6.30
C ALA A 50 4.88 6.07 5.07
N TYR A 51 3.98 5.12 5.26
CA TYR A 51 3.04 4.67 4.25
C TYR A 51 1.65 4.57 4.84
N ILE A 52 0.68 5.26 4.25
CA ILE A 52 -0.72 5.15 4.62
C ILE A 52 -1.46 4.54 3.45
N ASN A 53 -2.04 3.35 3.60
CA ASN A 53 -2.86 2.74 2.55
C ASN A 53 -4.33 2.73 2.98
N SER A 54 -5.21 3.21 2.09
CA SER A 54 -6.66 3.25 2.33
C SER A 54 -7.51 2.60 1.24
N THR A 55 -6.93 1.81 0.34
CA THR A 55 -7.68 1.26 -0.79
C THR A 55 -7.30 -0.15 -1.18
N ALA A 56 -6.13 -0.65 -0.76
CA ALA A 56 -5.71 -2.00 -1.07
C ALA A 56 -6.56 -3.03 -0.31
N GLY A 57 -7.26 -3.88 -1.06
CA GLY A 57 -8.09 -4.95 -0.53
C GLY A 57 -7.30 -6.23 -0.23
N THR A 58 -6.10 -6.16 0.35
CA THR A 58 -5.33 -7.35 0.73
C THR A 58 -5.11 -7.40 2.23
N THR A 59 -5.30 -8.59 2.81
CA THR A 59 -5.01 -8.86 4.22
C THR A 59 -3.52 -9.01 4.50
N GLU A 60 -2.67 -9.06 3.46
CA GLU A 60 -1.22 -9.18 3.64
C GLU A 60 -0.61 -7.92 4.26
N LEU A 61 -1.19 -6.74 4.00
CA LEU A 61 -0.72 -5.45 4.53
C LEU A 61 -0.86 -5.37 6.05
N THR A 62 -1.91 -5.96 6.62
CA THR A 62 -2.10 -6.09 8.08
C THR A 62 -1.59 -7.43 8.63
N GLY A 63 -1.25 -8.38 7.75
CA GLY A 63 -0.73 -9.70 8.09
C GLY A 63 0.77 -9.83 7.85
N ALA A 64 1.14 -10.75 6.94
CA ALA A 64 2.53 -11.16 6.73
C ALA A 64 3.48 -10.03 6.26
N GLN A 65 2.93 -8.99 5.63
CA GLN A 65 3.69 -7.83 5.15
C GLN A 65 3.47 -6.57 6.00
N CYS A 66 2.91 -6.70 7.21
CA CYS A 66 2.79 -5.58 8.14
C CYS A 66 4.17 -4.96 8.45
N SER A 67 4.22 -3.64 8.52
CA SER A 67 5.45 -2.88 8.77
C SER A 67 5.20 -1.78 9.82
N PRO A 68 6.21 -1.39 10.62
CA PRO A 68 6.04 -0.36 11.64
C PRO A 68 5.79 1.04 11.06
N VAL A 69 6.05 1.22 9.76
CA VAL A 69 5.86 2.47 9.02
C VAL A 69 4.55 2.50 8.23
N LEU A 70 3.76 1.42 8.27
CA LEU A 70 2.49 1.31 7.57
C LEU A 70 1.31 1.59 8.51
N VAL A 71 0.44 2.49 8.08
CA VAL A 71 -0.92 2.63 8.59
C VAL A 71 -1.88 2.16 7.50
N HIS A 72 -2.60 1.07 7.73
CA HIS A 72 -3.65 0.62 6.84
C HIS A 72 -5.00 1.04 7.41
N TRP A 73 -5.68 1.96 6.72
CA TRP A 73 -6.93 2.56 7.15
C TRP A 73 -7.97 2.39 6.04
N THR A 74 -8.69 1.27 6.01
CA THR A 74 -10.02 1.07 5.36
C THR A 74 -10.39 -0.42 5.30
N TYR A 75 -11.64 -0.71 4.89
CA TYR A 75 -12.21 -2.01 4.55
C TYR A 75 -11.19 -3.02 4.00
N GLU A 76 -10.78 -3.93 4.89
CA GLU A 76 -10.05 -5.15 4.58
C GLU A 76 -10.89 -6.08 3.67
N THR A 77 -10.26 -6.90 2.83
CA THR A 77 -10.98 -8.01 2.16
C THR A 77 -11.60 -8.96 3.19
N CYS A 78 -11.02 -9.06 4.39
CA CYS A 78 -11.66 -9.73 5.51
C CYS A 78 -13.00 -9.08 5.88
N ALA A 79 -13.08 -7.74 5.93
CA ALA A 79 -14.35 -7.03 6.17
C ALA A 79 -15.34 -7.25 5.01
N ARG A 80 -14.87 -7.31 3.76
CA ARG A 80 -15.72 -7.62 2.60
C ARG A 80 -16.27 -9.05 2.63
N ILE A 81 -15.42 -10.05 2.90
CA ILE A 81 -15.83 -11.46 3.03
C ILE A 81 -16.74 -11.64 4.24
N ALA A 82 -16.44 -11.00 5.37
CA ALA A 82 -17.29 -11.04 6.55
C ALA A 82 -18.67 -10.39 6.28
N HIS A 83 -18.71 -9.27 5.55
CA HIS A 83 -19.97 -8.68 5.13
C HIS A 83 -20.77 -9.63 4.22
N GLU A 84 -20.13 -10.26 3.24
CA GLU A 84 -20.77 -11.25 2.35
C GLU A 84 -21.24 -12.50 3.11
N ALA A 85 -20.49 -12.97 4.10
CA ALA A 85 -20.85 -14.14 4.92
C ALA A 85 -21.93 -13.86 5.98
N LEU A 86 -22.06 -12.62 6.45
CA LEU A 86 -23.04 -12.23 7.48
C LEU A 86 -24.33 -11.67 6.89
N TYR A 87 -24.30 -11.16 5.65
CA TYR A 87 -25.43 -10.45 5.02
C TYR A 87 -25.76 -10.95 3.60
N GLY A 88 -25.13 -12.04 3.15
CA GLY A 88 -25.41 -12.73 1.88
C GLY A 88 -26.30 -13.96 2.03
#